data_AF-A0A8H6SRU0-F1
#
_entry.id   AF-A0A8H6SRU0-F1
#
_cell.length_a   1.000
_cell.length_b   1.000
_cell.length_c   1.000
_cell.angle_alpha   90.00
_cell.angle_beta   90.00
_cell.angle_gamma   90.00
#
_symmetry.space_group_name_H-M   'P 1'
#
loop_
_entity.id
_entity.type
_entity.pdbx_description
1 polymer ?
#
loop_
_entity_poly.entity_id
_entity_poly.type
_entity_poly.pdbx_seq_one_letter_code
_entity_poly.pdbx_strand_id
1 'polypeptide(L)'
;MRVSSILFVFIVETSVKAAKTATRASSFAGSTTAAIFPPVGADTAANSLFPNPSVVGYAGPTITGDEAAVLQTAPAAPFVDSVFPLVEPQPLEAAPTASFDILTHLGSLSPFRSLPPTTFGVINASAVVPDDCTLTQVHLLHRHGARYPTIGANEVAAAVHAAATSEEGFEATGPLKFLNTWTYKLGAEILTPFGRSQMFNLGMGFRVKYGELLKEATELPVFRTLSEGFNKFPLSY
;
A
#
# COMPACT_ATOMS: atom_id res chain seq x y z
N MET A 1 17.12 73.49 -14.15
CA MET A 1 16.12 73.16 -13.10
C MET A 1 15.05 72.29 -13.74
N ARG A 2 15.16 70.96 -13.62
CA ARG A 2 14.18 70.01 -14.17
C ARG A 2 13.48 69.35 -12.99
N VAL A 3 12.18 69.58 -12.87
CA VAL A 3 11.33 68.99 -11.83
C VAL A 3 10.89 67.61 -12.32
N SER A 4 11.23 66.57 -11.56
CA SER A 4 10.78 65.20 -11.81
C SER A 4 9.49 64.97 -11.03
N SER A 5 8.39 64.72 -11.73
CA SER A 5 7.10 64.38 -11.11
C SER A 5 6.98 62.86 -11.02
N ILE A 6 6.90 62.34 -9.80
CA ILE A 6 6.65 60.93 -9.51
C ILE A 6 5.13 60.71 -9.48
N LEU A 7 4.63 59.82 -10.33
CA LEU A 7 3.24 59.36 -10.34
C LEU A 7 3.10 58.20 -9.35
N PHE A 8 2.32 58.37 -8.28
CA PHE A 8 1.93 57.29 -7.39
C PHE A 8 0.60 56.69 -7.87
N VAL A 9 0.62 55.40 -8.23
CA VAL A 9 -0.58 54.60 -8.52
C VAL A 9 -0.94 53.84 -7.24
N PHE A 10 -2.11 54.15 -6.66
CA PHE A 10 -2.69 53.35 -5.59
C PHE A 10 -3.60 52.28 -6.19
N ILE A 11 -3.20 51.02 -6.07
CA ILE A 11 -4.06 49.87 -6.37
C ILE A 11 -4.88 49.58 -5.10
N VAL A 12 -6.19 49.81 -5.17
CA VAL A 12 -7.12 49.40 -4.12
C VAL A 12 -7.58 47.98 -4.44
N GLU A 13 -7.05 46.98 -3.73
CA GLU A 13 -7.61 45.62 -3.75
C GLU A 13 -8.91 45.60 -2.95
N THR A 14 -10.04 45.62 -3.64
CA THR A 14 -11.33 45.26 -3.04
C THR A 14 -11.41 43.74 -2.99
N SER A 15 -11.11 43.16 -1.81
CA SER A 15 -11.40 41.75 -1.52
C SER A 15 -12.91 41.52 -1.50
N VAL A 16 -13.48 41.12 -2.63
CA VAL A 16 -14.86 40.60 -2.69
C VAL A 16 -14.82 39.19 -2.10
N LYS A 17 -15.27 39.02 -0.85
CA LYS A 17 -15.58 37.69 -0.31
C LYS A 17 -16.76 37.13 -1.10
N ALA A 18 -16.49 36.14 -1.95
CA ALA A 18 -17.53 35.34 -2.57
C ALA A 18 -18.43 34.75 -1.48
N ALA A 19 -19.74 35.06 -1.52
CA ALA A 19 -20.70 34.47 -0.62
C ALA A 19 -20.79 32.97 -0.91
N LYS A 20 -20.53 32.11 0.10
CA LYS A 20 -20.79 30.67 0.00
C LYS A 20 -22.27 30.48 -0.31
N THR A 21 -22.61 30.15 -1.55
CA THR A 21 -23.96 29.78 -1.93
C THR A 21 -24.32 28.51 -1.18
N ALA A 22 -25.44 28.50 -0.45
CA ALA A 22 -25.90 27.31 0.25
C ALA A 22 -26.25 26.22 -0.78
N THR A 23 -25.39 25.21 -0.89
CA THR A 23 -25.62 24.06 -1.77
C THR A 23 -26.84 23.31 -1.28
N ARG A 24 -27.94 23.30 -2.04
CA ARG A 24 -29.09 22.44 -1.73
C ARG A 24 -28.72 20.98 -2.01
N ALA A 25 -29.20 20.08 -1.16
CA ALA A 25 -29.08 18.65 -1.40
C ALA A 25 -29.69 18.28 -2.76
N SER A 26 -29.04 17.38 -3.49
CA SER A 26 -29.58 16.85 -4.74
C SER A 26 -30.83 16.00 -4.49
N SER A 27 -31.63 15.78 -5.53
CA SER A 27 -32.83 14.92 -5.46
C SER A 27 -32.53 13.46 -5.11
N PHE A 28 -31.27 13.05 -5.27
CA PHE A 28 -30.79 11.69 -5.02
C PHE A 28 -30.00 11.56 -3.70
N ALA A 29 -29.94 12.61 -2.87
CA ALA A 29 -29.26 12.56 -1.59
C ALA A 29 -29.85 11.45 -0.70
N GLY A 30 -28.99 10.53 -0.24
CA GLY A 30 -29.40 9.36 0.56
C GLY A 30 -29.93 8.17 -0.26
N SER A 31 -29.92 8.23 -1.59
CA SER A 31 -30.25 7.06 -2.43
C SER A 31 -29.22 5.94 -2.27
N THR A 32 -29.67 4.70 -2.38
CA THR A 32 -28.81 3.51 -2.32
C THR A 32 -28.23 3.19 -3.69
N THR A 33 -26.91 2.99 -3.76
CA THR A 33 -26.21 2.42 -4.91
C THR A 33 -25.49 1.14 -4.49
N ALA A 34 -25.31 0.22 -5.44
CA ALA A 34 -24.65 -1.06 -5.21
C ALA A 34 -23.97 -1.53 -6.49
N ALA A 35 -22.82 -2.20 -6.36
CA ALA A 35 -22.18 -2.91 -7.46
C ALA A 35 -22.91 -4.24 -7.73
N ILE A 36 -22.80 -4.76 -8.96
CA ILE A 36 -23.29 -6.11 -9.28
C ILE A 36 -22.25 -7.12 -8.79
N PHE A 37 -22.64 -7.96 -7.82
CA PHE A 37 -21.80 -9.04 -7.31
C PHE A 37 -22.55 -10.37 -7.25
N PRO A 38 -21.93 -11.49 -7.69
CA PRO A 38 -20.64 -11.54 -8.39
C PRO A 38 -20.71 -10.86 -9.78
N PRO A 39 -19.57 -10.47 -10.37
CA PRO A 39 -19.54 -9.91 -11.72
C PRO A 39 -20.26 -10.81 -12.71
N VAL A 40 -20.90 -10.22 -13.73
CA VAL A 40 -21.60 -10.98 -14.77
C VAL A 40 -20.61 -11.93 -15.46
N GLY A 41 -20.87 -13.24 -15.39
CA GLY A 41 -19.99 -14.27 -15.96
C GLY A 41 -18.90 -14.80 -15.02
N ALA A 42 -18.90 -14.43 -13.73
CA ALA A 42 -18.01 -15.04 -12.76
C ALA A 42 -18.27 -16.55 -12.64
N ASP A 43 -17.19 -17.34 -12.73
CA ASP A 43 -17.25 -18.79 -12.55
C ASP A 43 -17.65 -19.12 -11.10
N THR A 44 -18.73 -19.88 -10.96
CA THR A 44 -19.25 -20.34 -9.65
C THR A 44 -18.90 -21.80 -9.40
N ALA A 45 -17.88 -22.34 -10.07
CA ALA A 45 -17.44 -23.74 -9.98
C ALA A 45 -17.35 -24.30 -8.54
N ALA A 46 -17.04 -23.45 -7.55
CA ALA A 46 -16.99 -23.82 -6.14
C ALA A 46 -18.35 -24.22 -5.53
N ASN A 47 -19.49 -23.90 -6.15
CA ASN A 47 -20.81 -24.25 -5.63
C ASN A 47 -21.07 -25.77 -5.57
N SER A 48 -20.31 -26.57 -6.32
CA SER A 48 -20.37 -28.04 -6.26
C SER A 48 -19.71 -28.62 -4.99
N LEU A 49 -18.83 -27.86 -4.34
CA LEU A 49 -18.09 -28.26 -3.15
C LEU A 49 -18.83 -27.91 -1.84
N PHE A 50 -19.93 -27.18 -1.92
CA PHE A 50 -20.72 -26.75 -0.76
C PHE A 50 -22.18 -27.24 -0.87
N PRO A 51 -22.84 -27.59 0.24
CA PRO A 51 -24.23 -28.01 0.22
C PRO A 51 -25.13 -26.91 -0.36
N ASN A 52 -26.17 -27.30 -1.10
CA ASN A 52 -27.11 -26.38 -1.74
C ASN A 52 -27.73 -25.41 -0.69
N PRO A 53 -28.07 -24.16 -1.07
CA PRO A 53 -28.82 -23.23 -0.22
C PRO A 53 -30.07 -23.82 0.46
N SER A 54 -30.72 -24.82 -0.14
CA SER A 54 -31.84 -25.56 0.47
C SER A 54 -31.46 -26.36 1.73
N VAL A 55 -30.17 -26.71 1.88
CA VAL A 55 -29.61 -27.48 3.00
C VAL A 55 -29.08 -26.56 4.09
N VAL A 56 -28.42 -25.46 3.72
CA VAL A 56 -27.81 -24.51 4.68
C VAL A 56 -28.75 -23.36 5.08
N GLY A 57 -29.88 -23.20 4.40
CA GLY A 57 -30.81 -22.11 4.59
C GLY A 57 -30.46 -20.88 3.74
N TYR A 58 -31.48 -20.12 3.33
CA TYR A 58 -31.32 -18.86 2.60
C TYR A 58 -31.28 -17.69 3.58
N ALA A 59 -30.13 -17.04 3.70
CA ALA A 59 -29.93 -15.92 4.63
C ALA A 59 -30.65 -14.62 4.23
N GLY A 60 -31.32 -14.59 3.07
CA GLY A 60 -31.92 -13.39 2.49
C GLY A 60 -31.07 -12.82 1.34
N PRO A 61 -31.59 -11.79 0.62
CA PRO A 61 -30.85 -11.13 -0.43
C PRO A 61 -29.64 -10.38 0.15
N THR A 62 -28.47 -10.60 -0.42
CA THR A 62 -27.26 -9.82 -0.12
C THR A 62 -27.05 -8.79 -1.23
N ILE A 63 -26.95 -7.51 -0.85
CA ILE A 63 -26.47 -6.46 -1.75
C ILE A 63 -25.06 -6.08 -1.30
N THR A 64 -24.13 -6.01 -2.24
CA THR A 64 -22.79 -5.47 -1.95
C THR A 64 -22.85 -3.95 -1.91
N GLY A 65 -21.85 -3.32 -1.29
CA GLY A 65 -21.59 -1.90 -1.50
C GLY A 65 -21.22 -1.59 -2.94
N ASP A 66 -21.38 -0.34 -3.34
CA ASP A 66 -20.87 0.17 -4.61
C ASP A 66 -19.32 0.25 -4.61
N GLU A 67 -18.72 0.36 -5.80
CA GLU A 67 -17.27 0.54 -5.90
C GLU A 67 -16.82 1.84 -5.24
N ALA A 68 -15.70 1.76 -4.53
CA ALA A 68 -15.16 2.90 -3.81
C ALA A 68 -14.47 3.90 -4.75
N ALA A 69 -14.65 5.20 -4.46
CA ALA A 69 -14.08 6.32 -5.19
C ALA A 69 -13.31 7.25 -4.24
N VAL A 70 -12.50 6.68 -3.34
CA VAL A 70 -11.98 7.44 -2.19
C VAL A 70 -11.16 8.66 -2.60
N LEU A 71 -10.43 8.59 -3.72
CA LEU A 71 -9.67 9.77 -4.18
C LEU A 71 -10.53 10.87 -4.79
N GLN A 72 -11.78 10.61 -5.16
CA GLN A 72 -12.70 11.66 -5.65
C GLN A 72 -13.65 12.16 -4.56
N THR A 73 -14.04 11.29 -3.63
CA THR A 73 -15.15 11.56 -2.71
C THR A 73 -14.74 11.79 -1.27
N ALA A 74 -13.54 11.36 -0.86
CA ALA A 74 -13.08 11.49 0.52
C ALA A 74 -12.08 12.64 0.67
N PRO A 75 -12.04 13.29 1.86
CA PRO A 75 -11.09 14.36 2.14
C PRO A 75 -9.64 13.87 2.30
N ALA A 76 -9.41 12.55 2.35
CA ALA A 76 -8.09 11.96 2.53
C ALA A 76 -7.97 10.60 1.85
N ALA A 77 -6.78 10.31 1.33
CA ALA A 77 -6.42 9.03 0.76
C ALA A 77 -5.99 8.02 1.84
N PRO A 78 -6.22 6.70 1.64
CA PRO A 78 -5.67 5.67 2.49
C PRO A 78 -4.14 5.76 2.57
N PHE A 79 -3.62 5.72 3.80
CA PHE A 79 -2.22 5.88 4.13
C PHE A 79 -1.69 4.59 4.77
N VAL A 80 -0.52 4.11 4.32
CA VAL A 80 0.12 2.90 4.86
C VAL A 80 1.24 3.32 5.79
N ASP A 81 1.02 3.14 7.08
CA ASP A 81 1.96 3.46 8.18
C ASP A 81 2.27 2.24 9.07
N SER A 82 1.72 1.07 8.73
CA SER A 82 1.87 -0.18 9.51
C SER A 82 2.72 -1.21 8.76
N VAL A 83 3.51 -1.95 9.53
CA VAL A 83 4.35 -3.06 9.06
C VAL A 83 3.93 -4.41 9.65
N PHE A 84 2.73 -4.50 10.22
CA PHE A 84 2.21 -5.75 10.80
C PHE A 84 2.29 -6.92 9.78
N PRO A 85 2.74 -8.12 10.20
CA PRO A 85 3.03 -8.57 11.57
C PRO A 85 4.50 -8.40 12.00
N LEU A 86 5.27 -7.57 11.31
CA LEU A 86 6.65 -7.28 11.72
C LEU A 86 6.65 -6.36 12.95
N VAL A 87 7.69 -6.52 13.76
CA VAL A 87 7.98 -5.63 14.89
C VAL A 87 9.26 -4.87 14.55
N GLU A 88 9.25 -3.57 14.80
CA GLU A 88 10.43 -2.75 14.64
C GLU A 88 11.56 -3.23 15.57
N PRO A 89 12.76 -3.55 15.04
CA PRO A 89 13.90 -3.89 15.87
C PRO A 89 14.25 -2.73 16.80
N GLN A 90 14.14 -2.94 18.12
CA GLN A 90 14.55 -1.96 19.12
C GLN A 90 15.99 -2.24 19.57
N PRO A 91 16.85 -1.23 19.77
CA PRO A 91 18.19 -1.42 20.31
C PRO A 91 18.12 -2.01 21.73
N LEU A 92 19.05 -2.91 22.06
CA LEU A 92 19.07 -3.66 23.33
C LEU A 92 19.15 -2.75 24.59
N GLU A 93 19.63 -1.51 24.45
CA GLU A 93 19.87 -0.57 25.55
C GLU A 93 19.28 0.83 25.34
N ALA A 94 18.50 1.07 24.27
CA ALA A 94 17.90 2.38 24.04
C ALA A 94 16.55 2.52 24.77
N ALA A 95 16.41 3.59 25.55
CA ALA A 95 15.08 4.11 25.86
C ALA A 95 14.34 4.39 24.53
N PRO A 96 13.00 4.25 24.46
CA PRO A 96 12.22 4.45 23.25
C PRO A 96 12.21 5.95 22.88
N THR A 97 13.32 6.44 22.34
CA THR A 97 13.45 7.79 21.80
C THR A 97 13.34 7.68 20.29
N ALA A 98 12.22 8.18 19.79
CA ALA A 98 11.71 8.06 18.43
C ALA A 98 12.54 8.78 17.33
N SER A 99 13.87 8.89 17.46
CA SER A 99 14.66 9.64 16.48
C SER A 99 15.12 8.82 15.27
N PHE A 100 15.19 7.48 15.37
CA PHE A 100 15.66 6.64 14.27
C PHE A 100 14.81 5.37 14.13
N ASP A 101 14.02 5.32 13.06
CA ASP A 101 13.27 4.13 12.64
C ASP A 101 14.11 3.33 11.64
N ILE A 102 14.64 2.18 12.08
CA ILE A 102 15.50 1.35 11.24
C ILE A 102 14.78 0.85 9.98
N LEU A 103 13.48 0.52 10.07
CA LEU A 103 12.72 -0.01 8.95
C LEU A 103 12.55 1.00 7.82
N THR A 104 12.76 2.29 8.10
CA THR A 104 12.75 3.35 7.08
C THR A 104 14.12 3.61 6.47
N HIS A 105 15.19 3.03 7.03
CA HIS A 105 16.59 3.25 6.63
C HIS A 105 17.27 2.01 6.02
N LEU A 106 16.52 0.96 5.64
CA LEU A 106 17.05 -0.23 4.96
C LEU A 106 17.10 -0.10 3.43
N GLY A 107 16.92 1.12 2.90
CA GLY A 107 16.92 1.40 1.47
C GLY A 107 15.86 0.59 0.73
N SER A 108 16.27 -0.19 -0.27
CA SER A 108 15.35 -1.02 -1.06
C SER A 108 14.76 -2.22 -0.29
N LEU A 109 15.25 -2.50 0.92
CA LEU A 109 14.73 -3.56 1.79
C LEU A 109 13.70 -3.05 2.80
N SER A 110 13.51 -1.72 2.90
CA SER A 110 12.48 -1.12 3.73
C SER A 110 11.09 -1.59 3.26
N PRO A 111 10.19 -2.00 4.18
CA PRO A 111 8.79 -2.24 3.84
C PRO A 111 8.14 -1.02 3.16
N PHE A 112 7.12 -1.27 2.34
CA PHE A 112 6.37 -0.17 1.73
C PHE A 112 5.74 0.69 2.82
N ARG A 113 5.80 2.01 2.64
CA ARG A 113 5.06 3.00 3.42
C ARG A 113 4.57 4.12 2.51
N SER A 114 3.45 4.72 2.89
CA SER A 114 3.03 5.98 2.27
C SER A 114 3.96 7.11 2.71
N LEU A 115 4.19 8.06 1.81
CA LEU A 115 4.91 9.29 2.10
C LEU A 115 3.92 10.45 2.17
N PRO A 116 4.10 11.40 3.10
CA PRO A 116 3.37 12.66 3.07
C PRO A 116 3.47 13.33 1.69
N PRO A 117 2.42 13.98 1.18
CA PRO A 117 2.48 14.68 -0.12
C PRO A 117 3.59 15.73 -0.21
N THR A 118 3.98 16.29 0.93
CA THR A 118 5.03 17.32 1.05
C THR A 118 6.46 16.75 1.04
N THR A 119 6.66 15.43 1.05
CA THR A 119 8.00 14.81 1.16
C THR A 119 8.97 15.28 0.07
N PHE A 120 8.48 15.59 -1.13
CA PHE A 120 9.31 16.04 -2.25
C PHE A 120 9.29 17.56 -2.47
N GLY A 121 8.87 18.34 -1.46
CA GLY A 121 8.90 19.80 -1.50
C GLY A 121 7.83 20.44 -2.39
N VAL A 122 6.83 19.67 -2.84
CA VAL A 122 5.71 20.19 -3.62
C VAL A 122 4.73 20.89 -2.67
N ILE A 123 4.58 22.20 -2.84
CA ILE A 123 3.67 23.03 -2.04
C ILE A 123 2.22 22.68 -2.43
N ASN A 124 1.35 22.50 -1.43
CA ASN A 124 -0.06 22.16 -1.61
C ASN A 124 -0.31 20.84 -2.40
N ALA A 125 0.64 19.92 -2.38
CA ALA A 125 0.42 18.59 -2.95
C ALA A 125 -0.65 17.81 -2.17
N SER A 126 -1.51 17.12 -2.90
CA SER A 126 -2.49 16.19 -2.36
C SER A 126 -2.56 14.94 -3.23
N ALA A 127 -2.89 13.81 -2.63
CA ALA A 127 -3.21 12.58 -3.36
C ALA A 127 -4.69 12.51 -3.78
N VAL A 128 -5.53 13.42 -3.27
CA VAL A 128 -6.96 13.52 -3.60
C VAL A 128 -7.11 14.25 -4.94
N VAL A 129 -8.04 13.80 -5.76
CA VAL A 129 -8.41 14.45 -7.03
C VAL A 129 -8.96 15.85 -6.72
N PRO A 130 -8.49 16.92 -7.39
CA PRO A 130 -9.01 18.27 -7.15
C PRO A 130 -10.52 18.38 -7.41
N ASP A 131 -11.15 19.37 -6.77
CA ASP A 131 -12.52 19.74 -7.07
C ASP A 131 -12.68 20.03 -8.58
N ASP A 132 -13.86 19.70 -9.12
CA ASP A 132 -14.21 19.83 -10.54
C ASP A 132 -13.39 18.95 -11.52
N CYS A 133 -12.56 18.02 -11.03
CA CYS A 133 -11.87 17.03 -11.84
C CYS A 133 -12.49 15.64 -11.68
N THR A 134 -12.50 14.85 -12.76
CA THR A 134 -12.93 13.45 -12.74
C THR A 134 -11.77 12.57 -13.18
N LEU A 135 -11.53 11.48 -12.44
CA LEU A 135 -10.54 10.50 -12.83
C LEU A 135 -11.06 9.68 -14.01
N THR A 136 -10.26 9.56 -15.07
CA THR A 136 -10.61 8.78 -16.27
C THR A 136 -9.72 7.57 -16.48
N GLN A 137 -8.50 7.57 -15.92
CA GLN A 137 -7.53 6.50 -16.09
C GLN A 137 -6.53 6.48 -14.94
N VAL A 138 -6.04 5.29 -14.61
CA VAL A 138 -4.94 5.10 -13.66
C VAL A 138 -4.04 3.97 -14.15
N HIS A 139 -2.73 4.13 -13.98
CA HIS A 139 -1.75 3.08 -14.21
C HIS A 139 -1.04 2.75 -12.91
N LEU A 140 -1.03 1.47 -12.54
CA LEU A 140 -0.33 0.99 -11.36
C LEU A 140 0.96 0.28 -11.76
N LEU A 141 2.08 0.78 -11.25
CA LEU A 141 3.35 0.07 -11.29
C LEU A 141 3.78 -0.27 -9.87
N HIS A 142 3.82 -1.57 -9.55
CA HIS A 142 4.27 -2.06 -8.26
C HIS A 142 5.52 -2.91 -8.42
N ARG A 143 6.45 -2.75 -7.47
CA ARG A 143 7.49 -3.74 -7.21
C ARG A 143 6.87 -4.95 -6.52
N HIS A 144 7.54 -6.10 -6.61
CA HIS A 144 7.27 -7.25 -5.75
C HIS A 144 7.31 -6.85 -4.25
N GLY A 145 6.60 -7.60 -3.40
CA GLY A 145 6.62 -7.41 -1.95
C GLY A 145 7.94 -7.86 -1.31
N ALA A 146 8.04 -7.79 0.02
CA ALA A 146 9.21 -8.29 0.74
C ALA A 146 9.49 -9.77 0.45
N ARG A 147 10.75 -10.12 0.19
CA ARG A 147 11.18 -11.47 -0.19
C ARG A 147 12.33 -11.99 0.64
N TYR A 148 12.56 -13.29 0.59
CA TYR A 148 13.79 -13.87 1.10
C TYR A 148 15.00 -13.42 0.26
N PRO A 149 16.22 -13.51 0.81
CA PRO A 149 17.44 -13.20 0.08
C PRO A 149 17.56 -14.02 -1.21
N THR A 150 18.30 -13.48 -2.18
CA THR A 150 18.67 -14.22 -3.40
C THR A 150 19.62 -15.36 -3.05
N ILE A 151 19.58 -16.45 -3.80
CA ILE A 151 20.47 -17.60 -3.62
C ILE A 151 21.92 -17.10 -3.66
N GLY A 152 22.72 -17.53 -2.66
CA GLY A 152 24.10 -17.11 -2.49
C GLY A 152 24.29 -15.84 -1.64
N ALA A 153 23.22 -15.10 -1.31
CA ALA A 153 23.32 -13.91 -0.43
C ALA A 153 23.43 -14.25 1.08
N ASN A 154 23.71 -15.50 1.43
CA ASN A 154 23.84 -15.99 2.81
C ASN A 154 25.30 -16.04 3.28
N GLU A 155 26.18 -15.22 2.71
CA GLU A 155 27.64 -15.21 2.98
C GLU A 155 27.97 -15.11 4.48
N VAL A 156 27.28 -14.23 5.21
CA VAL A 156 27.48 -14.07 6.67
C VAL A 156 27.16 -15.37 7.41
N ALA A 157 26.09 -16.06 7.02
CA ALA A 157 25.73 -17.33 7.64
C ALA A 157 26.76 -18.42 7.33
N ALA A 158 27.24 -18.46 6.09
CA ALA A 158 28.29 -19.40 5.69
C ALA A 158 29.60 -19.14 6.45
N ALA A 159 30.01 -17.88 6.60
CA ALA A 159 31.21 -17.50 7.35
C ALA A 159 31.09 -17.84 8.84
N VAL A 160 29.95 -17.54 9.48
CA VAL A 160 29.71 -17.90 10.89
C VAL A 160 29.72 -19.42 11.07
N HIS A 161 29.09 -20.17 10.17
CA HIS A 161 29.08 -21.62 10.25
C HIS A 161 30.49 -22.20 10.08
N ALA A 162 31.25 -21.73 9.10
CA ALA A 162 32.63 -22.17 8.87
C ALA A 162 33.52 -21.91 10.09
N ALA A 163 33.41 -20.74 10.71
CA ALA A 163 34.13 -20.42 11.95
C ALA A 163 33.70 -21.34 13.10
N ALA A 164 32.40 -21.60 13.27
CA ALA A 164 31.87 -22.48 14.31
C ALA A 164 32.34 -23.94 14.19
N THR A 165 32.60 -24.41 12.97
CA THR A 165 33.02 -25.80 12.69
C THR A 165 34.53 -25.96 12.46
N SER A 166 35.31 -24.89 12.61
CA SER A 166 36.77 -24.95 12.58
C SER A 166 37.34 -25.66 13.81
N GLU A 167 38.60 -26.09 13.76
CA GLU A 167 39.26 -26.71 14.93
C GLU A 167 39.37 -25.73 16.11
N GLU A 168 39.59 -24.44 15.84
CA GLU A 168 39.65 -23.42 16.89
C GLU A 168 38.25 -23.03 17.42
N GLY A 169 37.21 -23.11 16.58
CA GLY A 169 35.87 -22.61 16.90
C GLY A 169 35.84 -21.09 17.15
N PHE A 170 34.75 -20.60 17.74
CA PHE A 170 34.70 -19.25 18.31
C PHE A 170 33.72 -19.16 19.47
N GLU A 171 33.90 -18.16 20.33
CA GLU A 171 32.93 -17.75 21.35
C GLU A 171 32.59 -16.27 21.16
N ALA A 172 31.37 -15.97 20.73
CA ALA A 172 30.90 -14.60 20.62
C ALA A 172 30.41 -14.07 21.97
N THR A 173 30.71 -12.81 22.24
CA THR A 173 30.36 -12.11 23.49
C THR A 173 29.62 -10.81 23.19
N GLY A 174 29.10 -10.16 24.25
CA GLY A 174 28.39 -8.88 24.13
C GLY A 174 27.20 -8.94 23.16
N PRO A 175 26.98 -7.91 22.31
CA PRO A 175 25.89 -7.87 21.34
C PRO A 175 25.88 -9.02 20.31
N LEU A 176 27.01 -9.68 20.09
CA LEU A 176 27.13 -10.79 19.13
C LEU A 176 26.92 -12.17 19.77
N LYS A 177 26.67 -12.25 21.09
CA LYS A 177 26.49 -13.52 21.83
C LYS A 177 25.42 -14.43 21.21
N PHE A 178 24.43 -13.87 20.53
CA PHE A 178 23.39 -14.65 19.83
C PHE A 178 23.97 -15.56 18.74
N LEU A 179 25.14 -15.23 18.16
CA LEU A 179 25.79 -16.02 17.11
C LEU A 179 26.21 -17.41 17.59
N ASN A 180 26.44 -17.62 18.90
CA ASN A 180 26.83 -18.91 19.45
C ASN A 180 25.77 -20.00 19.24
N THR A 181 24.50 -19.63 19.09
CA THR A 181 23.38 -20.56 18.89
C THR A 181 22.52 -20.20 17.69
N TRP A 182 22.94 -19.18 16.92
CA TRP A 182 22.19 -18.71 15.76
C TRP A 182 22.25 -19.73 14.63
N THR A 183 21.11 -19.93 13.99
CA THR A 183 20.99 -20.74 12.78
C THR A 183 20.31 -19.90 11.70
N TYR A 184 20.79 -20.01 10.47
CA TYR A 184 20.18 -19.32 9.33
C TYR A 184 18.89 -20.03 8.93
N LYS A 185 17.74 -19.36 9.14
CA LYS A 185 16.40 -19.94 8.92
C LYS A 185 15.65 -19.31 7.75
N LEU A 186 16.28 -18.41 7.01
CA LEU A 186 15.64 -17.76 5.87
C LEU A 186 15.58 -18.72 4.67
N GLY A 187 14.50 -18.60 3.90
CA GLY A 187 14.40 -19.24 2.59
C GLY A 187 15.22 -18.48 1.54
N ALA A 188 14.87 -18.66 0.26
CA ALA A 188 15.50 -17.95 -0.84
C ALA A 188 14.48 -17.55 -1.92
N GLU A 189 14.75 -16.42 -2.59
CA GLU A 189 14.05 -15.82 -3.75
C GLU A 189 12.58 -15.41 -3.54
N ILE A 190 11.76 -16.27 -2.95
CA ILE A 190 10.31 -16.11 -2.92
C ILE A 190 9.87 -15.02 -1.93
N LEU A 191 8.67 -14.49 -2.17
CA LEU A 191 8.01 -13.58 -1.23
C LEU A 191 7.89 -14.23 0.15
N THR A 192 8.11 -13.43 1.19
CA THR A 192 7.79 -13.83 2.56
C THR A 192 6.27 -13.82 2.76
N PRO A 193 5.73 -14.45 3.82
CA PRO A 193 4.32 -14.29 4.17
C PRO A 193 3.92 -12.81 4.32
N PHE A 194 4.79 -11.99 4.92
CA PHE A 194 4.61 -10.55 5.00
C PHE A 194 4.55 -9.90 3.62
N GLY A 195 5.49 -10.21 2.72
CA GLY A 195 5.49 -9.65 1.36
C GLY A 195 4.24 -9.99 0.54
N ARG A 196 3.69 -11.20 0.69
CA ARG A 196 2.40 -11.56 0.07
C ARG A 196 1.24 -10.74 0.65
N SER A 197 1.17 -10.63 1.97
CA SER A 197 0.16 -9.80 2.65
C SER A 197 0.26 -8.33 2.22
N GLN A 198 1.47 -7.80 2.11
CA GLN A 198 1.72 -6.44 1.63
C GLN A 198 1.14 -6.24 0.22
N MET A 199 1.37 -7.15 -0.72
CA MET A 199 0.82 -7.03 -2.08
C MET A 199 -0.71 -7.11 -2.11
N PHE A 200 -1.30 -7.97 -1.29
CA PHE A 200 -2.76 -8.06 -1.15
C PHE A 200 -3.34 -6.75 -0.62
N ASN A 201 -2.79 -6.22 0.48
CA ASN A 201 -3.27 -4.99 1.10
C ASN A 201 -3.10 -3.78 0.17
N LEU A 202 -2.00 -3.72 -0.60
CA LEU A 202 -1.80 -2.67 -1.60
C LEU A 202 -2.80 -2.76 -2.75
N GLY A 203 -3.13 -3.97 -3.22
CA GLY A 203 -4.18 -4.19 -4.22
C GLY A 203 -5.55 -3.77 -3.72
N MET A 204 -5.89 -4.13 -2.47
CA MET A 204 -7.13 -3.68 -1.82
C MET A 204 -7.17 -2.16 -1.70
N GLY A 205 -6.09 -1.53 -1.23
CA GLY A 205 -5.98 -0.08 -1.16
C GLY A 205 -6.11 0.60 -2.51
N PHE A 206 -5.59 -0.02 -3.57
CA PHE A 206 -5.75 0.47 -4.94
C PHE A 206 -7.22 0.42 -5.40
N ARG A 207 -7.92 -0.69 -5.18
CA ARG A 207 -9.36 -0.79 -5.47
C ARG A 207 -10.18 0.22 -4.65
N VAL A 208 -9.85 0.43 -3.39
CA VAL A 208 -10.53 1.44 -2.56
C VAL A 208 -10.32 2.86 -3.11
N LYS A 209 -9.13 3.16 -3.63
CA LYS A 209 -8.79 4.47 -4.20
C LYS A 209 -9.47 4.74 -5.54
N TYR A 210 -9.55 3.72 -6.39
CA TYR A 210 -9.85 3.86 -7.82
C TYR A 210 -10.98 2.98 -8.35
N GLY A 211 -11.72 2.30 -7.47
CA GLY A 211 -12.70 1.27 -7.80
C GLY A 211 -13.80 1.76 -8.74
N GLU A 212 -14.16 3.04 -8.68
CA GLU A 212 -15.15 3.64 -9.60
C GLU A 212 -14.80 3.44 -11.08
N LEU A 213 -13.51 3.46 -11.45
CA LEU A 213 -13.08 3.19 -12.82
C LEU A 213 -13.37 1.76 -13.27
N LEU A 214 -13.60 0.83 -12.33
CA LEU A 214 -13.90 -0.57 -12.63
C LEU A 214 -15.35 -0.76 -13.06
N LYS A 215 -16.24 0.20 -12.81
CA LYS A 215 -17.65 0.11 -13.22
C LYS A 215 -17.80 0.01 -14.74
N GLU A 216 -16.88 0.61 -15.47
CA GLU A 216 -16.83 0.60 -16.94
C GLU A 216 -15.86 -0.45 -17.49
N ALA A 217 -15.10 -1.12 -16.62
CA ALA A 217 -14.11 -2.11 -17.02
C ALA A 217 -14.77 -3.46 -17.33
N THR A 218 -14.55 -3.96 -18.54
CA THR A 218 -14.95 -5.32 -18.94
C THR A 218 -13.91 -6.39 -18.58
N GLU A 219 -12.65 -5.98 -18.38
CA GLU A 219 -11.52 -6.83 -18.03
C GLU A 219 -10.60 -6.12 -17.03
N LEU A 220 -9.86 -6.91 -16.24
CA LEU A 220 -8.86 -6.42 -15.28
C LEU A 220 -7.48 -6.97 -15.64
N PRO A 221 -6.83 -6.47 -16.71
CA PRO A 221 -5.57 -7.01 -17.16
C PRO A 221 -4.45 -6.75 -16.14
N VAL A 222 -3.74 -7.81 -15.77
CA VAL A 222 -2.54 -7.74 -14.92
C VAL A 222 -1.33 -8.11 -15.75
N PHE A 223 -0.44 -7.15 -15.96
CA PHE A 223 0.86 -7.38 -16.58
C PHE A 223 1.90 -7.58 -15.48
N ARG A 224 2.60 -8.71 -15.52
CA ARG A 224 3.66 -9.04 -14.55
C ARG A 224 4.86 -9.65 -15.24
N THR A 225 6.05 -9.37 -14.72
CA THR A 225 7.26 -10.08 -15.12
C THR A 225 7.22 -11.52 -14.57
N LEU A 226 7.94 -12.43 -15.23
CA LEU A 226 8.06 -13.83 -14.79
C LEU A 226 9.20 -14.04 -13.78
N SER A 227 9.87 -12.96 -13.36
CA SER A 227 11.16 -12.99 -12.66
C SER A 227 11.14 -13.71 -11.32
N GLU A 228 9.97 -13.96 -10.73
CA GLU A 228 9.83 -14.64 -9.42
C GLU A 228 8.64 -15.62 -9.39
N GLY A 229 8.09 -16.00 -10.56
CA GLY A 229 6.80 -16.71 -10.67
C GLY A 229 6.83 -18.20 -11.02
N PHE A 230 7.99 -18.77 -11.35
CA PHE A 230 8.10 -20.17 -11.74
C PHE A 230 8.86 -20.98 -10.70
N ASN A 231 8.13 -21.43 -9.66
CA ASN A 231 8.09 -22.80 -9.17
C ASN A 231 7.45 -22.84 -7.77
N LYS A 232 6.42 -23.69 -7.62
CA LYS A 232 5.73 -24.07 -6.38
C LYS A 232 4.68 -23.09 -5.88
N PHE A 233 3.53 -23.06 -6.55
CA PHE A 233 2.18 -23.34 -6.03
C PHE A 233 1.22 -23.18 -7.21
N PRO A 234 0.41 -24.19 -7.57
CA PRO A 234 -0.60 -23.98 -8.58
C PRO A 234 -1.51 -22.86 -8.09
N LEU A 235 -1.74 -21.86 -8.95
CA LEU A 235 -2.88 -20.97 -8.83
C LEU A 235 -4.12 -21.84 -9.04
N SER A 236 -4.53 -22.56 -8.00
CA SER A 236 -5.90 -23.04 -7.86
C SER A 236 -6.71 -21.81 -7.48
N TYR A 237 -7.30 -21.21 -8.52
CA TYR A 237 -8.44 -20.33 -8.41
C TYR A 237 -9.62 -21.08 -7.80
#